data_AF-E1YLF3-F1
#
_entry.id   AF-E1YLF3-F1
#
_cell.length_a   1.000
_cell.length_b   1.000
_cell.length_c   1.000
_cell.angle_alpha   90.00
_cell.angle_beta   90.00
_cell.angle_gamma   90.00
#
_symmetry.space_group_name_H-M   'P 1'
#
loop_
_entity.id
_entity.type
_entity.pdbx_description
1 polymer ?
#
loop_
_entity_poly.entity_id
_entity_poly.type
_entity_poly.pdbx_seq_one_letter_code
_entity_poly.pdbx_strand_id
1 'polypeptide(L)'
;METDIYLTIPMPLHVVVDDVGWWSGKDGSSFNQPYRSGMGRDHLPEDYIALAALGKMLNMKILAGFVLCEWDKTNLLKQLPSSTWMGKDWDNTGTRCEHKERAAGIIRNESDHIEIALHGIGHEFRINGKMHRAEFHDQECRMRSKSEIKKHLEFFFKLMEQYHLTQFPVAFIPPALKHSFGNGEQGFQKLLSEYGIRYVTTRFDKARQFSKPLHPKITWESGVLLLDRGKPEPSWNEIGRDPVFAFDRPLLTLHWANILHQNPEKNLSVINNWVDFIQKGAKTHRILLSRDMQSCFTQFLHKLFSIISNRNGEYSIDLTWMEKLPQNLAGCSFF
;
A
#
# COMPACT_ATOMS: atom_id res chain seq x y z
N MET A 1 -41.82 20.22 -17.25
CA MET A 1 -40.48 20.52 -16.72
C MET A 1 -39.60 19.35 -17.12
N GLU A 2 -38.72 19.54 -18.11
CA GLU A 2 -37.67 18.56 -18.39
C GLU A 2 -36.77 18.49 -17.17
N THR A 3 -36.63 17.30 -16.59
CA THR A 3 -35.66 17.04 -15.53
C THR A 3 -34.26 17.10 -16.13
N ASP A 4 -33.48 18.10 -15.75
CA ASP A 4 -32.04 18.15 -16.07
C ASP A 4 -31.35 16.92 -15.47
N ILE A 5 -30.89 16.02 -16.35
CA ILE A 5 -30.11 14.85 -15.96
C ILE A 5 -28.65 15.27 -15.83
N TYR A 6 -28.06 15.07 -14.64
CA TYR A 6 -26.65 15.33 -14.40
C TYR A 6 -25.87 14.00 -14.32
N LEU A 7 -25.01 13.75 -15.31
CA LEU A 7 -24.15 12.58 -15.34
C LEU A 7 -22.76 12.90 -14.78
N THR A 8 -22.24 12.02 -13.92
CA THR A 8 -20.87 12.10 -13.42
C THR A 8 -20.25 10.73 -13.35
N ILE A 9 -18.94 10.66 -13.57
CA ILE A 9 -18.15 9.50 -13.16
C ILE A 9 -17.86 9.63 -11.66
N PRO A 10 -18.21 8.63 -10.83
CA PRO A 10 -17.97 8.69 -9.39
C PRO A 10 -16.48 8.59 -9.07
N MET A 11 -16.07 9.25 -7.98
CA MET A 11 -14.74 9.06 -7.39
C MET A 11 -14.66 7.63 -6.81
N PRO A 12 -13.61 6.85 -7.12
CA PRO A 12 -13.41 5.58 -6.45
C PRO A 12 -12.92 5.78 -5.02
N LEU A 13 -13.05 4.76 -4.19
CA LEU A 13 -12.36 4.67 -2.91
C LEU A 13 -11.85 3.26 -2.69
N HIS A 14 -10.57 3.19 -2.33
CA HIS A 14 -9.92 1.96 -1.94
C HIS A 14 -9.14 2.14 -0.64
N VAL A 15 -9.02 1.07 0.15
CA VAL A 15 -8.37 1.12 1.47
C VAL A 15 -6.96 0.57 1.35
N VAL A 16 -6.00 1.34 1.86
CA VAL A 16 -4.58 0.99 1.93
C VAL A 16 -4.15 1.00 3.39
N VAL A 17 -3.51 -0.07 3.84
CA VAL A 17 -2.97 -0.20 5.20
C VAL A 17 -1.46 -0.38 5.10
N ASP A 18 -0.70 0.61 5.55
CA ASP A 18 0.76 0.59 5.59
C ASP A 18 1.27 -0.17 6.83
N ASP A 19 2.55 -0.54 6.82
CA ASP A 19 3.25 -1.16 7.96
C ASP A 19 2.68 -2.51 8.44
N VAL A 20 1.96 -3.22 7.59
CA VAL A 20 1.50 -4.60 7.87
C VAL A 20 2.73 -5.51 7.93
N GLY A 21 2.70 -6.56 8.75
CA GLY A 21 3.78 -7.55 8.79
C GLY A 21 4.80 -7.34 9.91
N TRP A 22 4.78 -6.22 10.62
CA TRP A 22 5.48 -6.13 11.91
C TRP A 22 4.91 -7.18 12.88
N TRP A 23 5.80 -7.86 13.60
CA TRP A 23 5.46 -8.81 14.65
C TRP A 23 5.64 -8.21 16.04
N SER A 24 6.68 -7.41 16.25
CA SER A 24 6.75 -6.61 17.47
C SER A 24 5.87 -5.37 17.32
N GLY A 25 5.06 -5.08 18.34
CA GLY A 25 4.33 -3.81 18.40
C GLY A 25 5.21 -2.66 18.90
N LYS A 26 6.33 -2.96 19.55
CA LYS A 26 7.14 -1.95 20.23
C LYS A 26 7.90 -1.09 19.22
N ASP A 27 7.65 0.21 19.25
CA ASP A 27 8.48 1.18 18.54
C ASP A 27 9.89 1.16 19.13
N GLY A 28 10.89 0.88 18.29
CA GLY A 28 12.29 0.85 18.67
C GLY A 28 13.11 1.96 18.03
N SER A 29 12.47 2.94 17.39
CA SER A 29 13.12 4.04 16.68
C SER A 29 14.10 4.84 17.54
N SER A 30 13.80 5.04 18.84
CA SER A 30 14.68 5.68 19.82
C SER A 30 15.93 4.87 20.17
N PHE A 31 15.96 3.58 19.83
CA PHE A 31 17.07 2.66 20.05
C PHE A 31 17.70 2.20 18.73
N ASN A 32 17.58 3.01 17.67
CA ASN A 32 18.10 2.69 16.34
C ASN A 32 17.52 1.40 15.74
N GLN A 33 16.30 1.00 16.13
CA GLN A 33 15.52 -0.06 15.50
C GLN A 33 14.41 0.54 14.61
N PRO A 34 13.63 -0.25 13.87
CA PRO A 34 12.56 0.28 13.03
C PRO A 34 11.46 1.02 13.79
N TYR A 35 10.78 1.91 13.08
CA TYR A 35 9.48 2.44 13.47
C TYR A 35 8.45 1.31 13.26
N ARG A 36 7.93 0.76 14.36
CA ARG A 36 6.86 -0.25 14.36
C ARG A 36 5.60 0.35 14.94
N SER A 37 4.46 -0.31 14.83
CA SER A 37 3.10 0.16 15.19
C SER A 37 2.91 0.92 16.52
N GLY A 38 3.82 0.80 17.49
CA GLY A 38 3.73 1.45 18.81
C GLY A 38 2.77 0.75 19.77
N MET A 39 2.30 -0.45 19.42
CA MET A 39 1.39 -1.25 20.25
C MET A 39 2.06 -1.71 21.56
N GLY A 40 1.25 -1.83 22.61
CA GLY A 40 1.69 -2.31 23.92
C GLY A 40 1.87 -3.84 23.98
N ARG A 41 1.68 -4.52 22.85
CA ARG A 41 1.78 -5.96 22.66
C ARG A 41 2.40 -6.28 21.32
N ASP A 42 2.91 -7.49 21.17
CA ASP A 42 3.23 -8.05 19.86
C ASP A 42 1.95 -8.27 19.03
N HIS A 43 2.14 -8.28 17.72
CA HIS A 43 1.11 -8.67 16.78
C HIS A 43 0.84 -10.17 16.84
N LEU A 44 -0.40 -10.52 16.53
CA LEU A 44 -0.92 -11.88 16.63
C LEU A 44 -1.71 -12.22 15.36
N PRO A 45 -1.98 -13.52 15.10
CA PRO A 45 -2.81 -13.93 13.96
C PRO A 45 -4.17 -13.22 13.90
N GLU A 46 -4.75 -12.90 15.05
CA GLU A 46 -6.02 -12.17 15.20
C GLU A 46 -6.00 -10.77 14.55
N ASP A 47 -4.82 -10.16 14.41
CA ASP A 47 -4.68 -8.88 13.70
C ASP A 47 -4.89 -9.04 12.19
N TYR A 48 -4.48 -10.18 11.62
CA TYR A 48 -4.72 -10.51 10.20
C TYR A 48 -6.17 -10.93 9.96
N ILE A 49 -6.84 -11.53 10.96
CA ILE A 49 -8.30 -11.76 10.90
C ILE A 49 -9.05 -10.42 10.82
N ALA A 50 -8.62 -9.41 11.59
CA ALA A 50 -9.21 -8.08 11.55
C ALA A 50 -9.06 -7.42 10.17
N LEU A 51 -7.87 -7.52 9.57
CA LEU A 51 -7.62 -7.05 8.20
C LEU A 51 -8.53 -7.73 7.17
N ALA A 52 -8.65 -9.05 7.22
CA ALA A 52 -9.54 -9.81 6.35
C ALA A 52 -11.02 -9.43 6.56
N ALA A 53 -11.44 -9.24 7.82
CA ALA A 53 -12.79 -8.82 8.16
C ALA A 53 -13.13 -7.45 7.56
N LEU A 54 -12.21 -6.49 7.61
CA LEU A 54 -12.37 -5.20 6.95
C LEU A 54 -12.62 -5.36 5.44
N GLY A 55 -11.81 -6.18 4.77
CA GLY A 55 -11.98 -6.48 3.34
C GLY A 55 -13.32 -7.16 3.01
N LYS A 56 -13.72 -8.16 3.80
CA LYS A 56 -15.02 -8.85 3.65
C LYS A 56 -16.20 -7.91 3.78
N MET A 57 -16.22 -7.13 4.85
CA MET A 57 -17.35 -6.25 5.17
C MET A 57 -17.48 -5.08 4.20
N LEU A 58 -16.39 -4.70 3.54
CA LEU A 58 -16.37 -3.68 2.49
C LEU A 58 -16.45 -4.27 1.06
N ASN A 59 -16.45 -5.60 0.93
CA ASN A 59 -16.36 -6.32 -0.35
C ASN A 59 -15.19 -5.85 -1.23
N MET A 60 -14.00 -5.76 -0.64
CA MET A 60 -12.77 -5.32 -1.30
C MET A 60 -11.55 -6.12 -0.83
N LYS A 61 -10.49 -6.09 -1.63
CA LYS A 61 -9.14 -6.51 -1.29
C LYS A 61 -8.44 -5.34 -0.61
N ILE A 62 -8.16 -5.43 0.70
CA ILE A 62 -7.41 -4.37 1.36
C ILE A 62 -5.98 -4.43 0.89
N LEU A 63 -5.47 -3.34 0.31
CA LEU A 63 -4.06 -3.27 -0.07
C LEU A 63 -3.20 -3.10 1.19
N ALA A 64 -2.45 -4.13 1.53
CA ALA A 64 -1.63 -4.20 2.73
C ALA A 64 -0.15 -4.04 2.37
N GLY A 65 0.49 -2.96 2.83
CA GLY A 65 1.93 -2.75 2.69
C GLY A 65 2.72 -3.61 3.66
N PHE A 66 3.27 -4.72 3.17
CA PHE A 66 4.00 -5.67 4.01
C PHE A 66 5.46 -5.26 4.24
N VAL A 67 5.88 -5.32 5.51
CA VAL A 67 7.27 -5.29 5.98
C VAL A 67 7.65 -6.68 6.49
N LEU A 68 8.70 -7.28 5.91
CA LEU A 68 8.93 -8.72 6.03
C LEU A 68 10.14 -9.16 6.88
N CYS A 69 10.95 -8.26 7.43
CA CYS A 69 12.17 -8.68 8.11
C CYS A 69 11.88 -9.59 9.30
N GLU A 70 10.86 -9.26 10.08
CA GLU A 70 10.45 -10.06 11.21
C GLU A 70 9.78 -11.36 10.80
N TRP A 71 9.50 -11.60 9.52
CA TRP A 71 9.02 -12.91 9.05
C TRP A 71 10.18 -13.90 8.85
N ASP A 72 11.41 -13.45 8.63
CA ASP A 72 12.57 -14.29 8.28
C ASP A 72 12.76 -15.51 9.20
N LYS A 73 12.38 -16.69 8.72
CA LYS A 73 12.41 -17.98 9.44
C LYS A 73 13.81 -18.57 9.50
N THR A 74 14.66 -18.23 8.54
CA THR A 74 15.96 -18.91 8.32
C THR A 74 17.16 -18.02 8.62
N ASN A 75 16.92 -16.80 9.13
CA ASN A 75 17.95 -15.77 9.29
C ASN A 75 18.65 -15.42 7.97
N LEU A 76 17.92 -15.51 6.86
CA LEU A 76 18.39 -15.16 5.52
C LEU A 76 18.98 -13.73 5.50
N LEU A 77 18.39 -12.81 6.26
CA LEU A 77 18.78 -11.38 6.24
C LEU A 77 20.15 -11.08 6.82
N LYS A 78 20.85 -12.05 7.44
CA LYS A 78 22.28 -11.92 7.74
C LYS A 78 23.12 -11.61 6.50
N GLN A 79 22.65 -12.06 5.33
CA GLN A 79 23.30 -11.86 4.03
C GLN A 79 23.00 -10.48 3.41
N LEU A 80 22.09 -9.69 4.02
CA LEU A 80 21.75 -8.35 3.58
C LEU A 80 21.80 -7.37 4.78
N PRO A 81 23.00 -7.00 5.29
CA PRO A 81 23.13 -6.18 6.49
C PRO A 81 22.51 -4.77 6.39
N SER A 82 22.25 -4.30 5.16
CA SER A 82 21.54 -3.06 4.87
C SER A 82 20.05 -3.08 5.23
N SER A 83 19.47 -4.25 5.53
CA SER A 83 18.02 -4.44 5.71
C SER A 83 17.51 -4.48 7.15
N THR A 84 18.36 -4.76 8.15
CA THR A 84 17.91 -4.90 9.56
C THR A 84 18.84 -4.20 10.54
N TRP A 85 18.32 -3.81 11.69
CA TRP A 85 19.10 -3.10 12.72
C TRP A 85 20.20 -3.96 13.35
N MET A 86 20.13 -5.29 13.21
CA MET A 86 21.16 -6.23 13.67
C MET A 86 22.22 -6.50 12.59
N GLY A 87 21.96 -6.10 11.33
CA GLY A 87 22.87 -6.31 10.20
C GLY A 87 23.24 -7.78 10.02
N LYS A 88 24.54 -8.07 9.96
CA LYS A 88 25.08 -9.44 9.81
C LYS A 88 24.77 -10.35 11.01
N ASP A 89 24.47 -9.76 12.16
CA ASP A 89 24.19 -10.46 13.41
C ASP A 89 22.68 -10.72 13.57
N TRP A 90 21.89 -10.52 12.50
CA TRP A 90 20.45 -10.75 12.46
C TRP A 90 20.06 -12.12 13.01
N ASP A 91 19.26 -12.14 14.07
CA ASP A 91 18.74 -13.37 14.64
C ASP A 91 17.26 -13.22 14.99
N ASN A 92 16.44 -13.95 14.24
CA ASN A 92 15.00 -14.04 14.36
C ASN A 92 14.55 -15.39 14.95
N THR A 93 15.47 -16.23 15.46
CA THR A 93 15.15 -17.57 16.01
C THR A 93 14.24 -17.50 17.24
N GLY A 94 14.29 -16.41 18.00
CA GLY A 94 13.41 -16.19 19.15
C GLY A 94 11.95 -15.88 18.82
N THR A 95 11.54 -15.98 17.55
CA THR A 95 10.20 -15.55 17.13
C THR A 95 9.16 -16.66 17.08
N ARG A 96 7.91 -16.26 17.24
CA ARG A 96 6.72 -17.13 17.30
C ARG A 96 6.38 -17.75 15.94
N CYS A 97 7.16 -18.73 15.49
CA CYS A 97 7.01 -19.35 14.17
C CYS A 97 5.59 -19.88 13.93
N GLU A 98 4.96 -20.51 14.94
CA GLU A 98 3.58 -21.02 14.81
C GLU A 98 2.55 -19.91 14.56
N HIS A 99 2.69 -18.76 15.21
CA HIS A 99 1.82 -17.61 14.97
C HIS A 99 2.00 -17.08 13.55
N LYS A 100 3.23 -17.04 13.04
CA LYS A 100 3.51 -16.62 11.66
C LYS A 100 2.91 -17.57 10.64
N GLU A 101 3.02 -18.87 10.86
CA GLU A 101 2.39 -19.87 9.99
C GLU A 101 0.86 -19.73 10.00
N ARG A 102 0.25 -19.49 11.17
CA ARG A 102 -1.19 -19.24 11.27
C ARG A 102 -1.60 -17.93 10.56
N ALA A 103 -0.84 -16.86 10.74
CA ALA A 103 -1.08 -15.59 10.05
C ALA A 103 -0.94 -15.73 8.52
N ALA A 104 0.10 -16.43 8.05
CA ALA A 104 0.27 -16.74 6.63
C ALA A 104 -0.90 -17.59 6.10
N GLY A 105 -1.39 -18.55 6.88
CA GLY A 105 -2.60 -19.31 6.56
C GLY A 105 -3.82 -18.41 6.36
N ILE A 106 -4.03 -17.44 7.25
CA ILE A 106 -5.10 -16.45 7.12
C ILE A 106 -4.92 -15.64 5.83
N ILE A 107 -3.74 -15.08 5.59
CA ILE A 107 -3.47 -14.26 4.39
C ILE A 107 -3.76 -15.03 3.10
N ARG A 108 -3.34 -16.31 3.01
CA ARG A 108 -3.60 -17.16 1.84
C ARG A 108 -5.09 -17.45 1.66
N ASN A 109 -5.77 -17.84 2.73
CA ASN A 109 -7.19 -18.18 2.71
C ASN A 109 -8.08 -16.95 2.42
N GLU A 110 -7.57 -15.76 2.69
CA GLU A 110 -8.27 -14.48 2.53
C GLU A 110 -7.72 -13.64 1.37
N SER A 111 -7.13 -14.29 0.35
CA SER A 111 -6.53 -13.62 -0.81
C SER A 111 -7.53 -12.88 -1.72
N ASP A 112 -8.83 -13.07 -1.49
CA ASP A 112 -9.90 -12.28 -2.08
C ASP A 112 -10.26 -11.00 -1.29
N HIS A 113 -9.65 -10.83 -0.12
CA HIS A 113 -9.89 -9.71 0.79
C HIS A 113 -8.61 -9.04 1.31
N ILE A 114 -7.44 -9.64 1.06
CA ILE A 114 -6.13 -9.09 1.36
C ILE A 114 -5.31 -9.12 0.06
N GLU A 115 -4.76 -7.97 -0.31
CA GLU A 115 -3.81 -7.83 -1.40
C GLU A 115 -2.45 -7.40 -0.83
N ILE A 116 -1.41 -8.21 -1.05
CA ILE A 116 -0.05 -7.89 -0.57
C ILE A 116 0.57 -6.82 -1.47
N ALA A 117 1.00 -5.71 -0.88
CA ALA A 117 1.86 -4.71 -1.49
C ALA A 117 3.27 -4.78 -0.93
N LEU A 118 4.25 -4.48 -1.78
CA LEU A 118 5.63 -4.33 -1.34
C LEU A 118 5.78 -3.04 -0.54
N HIS A 119 6.18 -3.15 0.73
CA HIS A 119 6.49 -2.01 1.59
C HIS A 119 7.89 -2.05 2.22
N GLY A 120 8.68 -3.08 1.90
CA GLY A 120 10.09 -3.20 2.27
C GLY A 120 10.39 -4.45 3.09
N ILE A 121 11.67 -4.73 3.28
CA ILE A 121 12.12 -5.75 4.22
C ILE A 121 12.11 -5.19 5.62
N GLY A 122 12.80 -4.08 5.85
CA GLY A 122 12.97 -3.49 7.18
C GLY A 122 12.40 -2.09 7.31
N HIS A 123 11.77 -1.57 6.25
CA HIS A 123 11.25 -0.20 6.10
C HIS A 123 12.35 0.88 6.06
N GLU A 124 13.46 0.68 6.76
CA GLU A 124 14.61 1.56 6.85
C GLU A 124 15.85 0.96 6.18
N PHE A 125 16.75 1.81 5.71
CA PHE A 125 18.05 1.39 5.21
C PHE A 125 19.12 1.45 6.31
N ARG A 126 20.15 0.61 6.23
CA ARG A 126 21.22 0.53 7.23
C ARG A 126 22.57 0.79 6.60
N ILE A 127 23.34 1.70 7.21
CA ILE A 127 24.73 1.97 6.84
C ILE A 127 25.56 1.88 8.10
N ASN A 128 26.49 0.92 8.14
CA ASN A 128 27.37 0.70 9.31
C ASN A 128 26.58 0.58 10.62
N GLY A 129 25.47 -0.17 10.59
CA GLY A 129 24.58 -0.37 11.74
C GLY A 129 23.67 0.81 12.08
N LYS A 130 23.82 1.97 11.45
CA LYS A 130 22.97 3.15 11.69
C LYS A 130 21.74 3.15 10.78
N MET A 131 20.60 3.54 11.34
CA MET A 131 19.36 3.76 10.60
C MET A 131 19.47 4.97 9.69
N HIS A 132 19.11 4.79 8.42
CA HIS A 132 18.87 5.86 7.46
C HIS A 132 17.43 5.75 6.96
N ARG A 133 16.73 6.89 6.96
CA ARG A 133 15.30 6.89 6.65
C ARG A 133 15.05 6.33 5.25
N ALA A 134 14.07 5.43 5.18
CA ALA A 134 13.55 4.73 4.01
C ALA A 134 14.53 3.76 3.33
N GLU A 135 13.99 2.60 2.97
CA GLU A 135 14.75 1.47 2.43
C GLU A 135 15.26 1.72 1.01
N PHE A 136 14.41 2.23 0.12
CA PHE A 136 14.71 2.35 -1.32
C PHE A 136 15.21 3.73 -1.75
N HIS A 137 15.00 4.75 -0.91
CA HIS A 137 15.41 6.14 -1.14
C HIS A 137 16.02 6.73 0.12
N ASP A 138 16.83 7.77 -0.01
CA ASP A 138 17.32 8.57 1.12
C ASP A 138 16.34 9.68 1.54
N GLN A 139 16.76 10.51 2.51
CA GLN A 139 15.93 11.61 3.02
C GLN A 139 15.62 12.66 1.95
N GLU A 140 16.51 12.84 0.98
CA GLU A 140 16.40 13.73 -0.17
C GLU A 140 15.68 13.07 -1.36
N CYS A 141 15.08 11.90 -1.15
CA CYS A 141 14.36 11.13 -2.17
C CYS A 141 15.25 10.76 -3.37
N ARG A 142 16.55 10.55 -3.12
CA ARG A 142 17.46 9.94 -4.09
C ARG A 142 17.42 8.44 -3.89
N MET A 143 17.25 7.73 -4.99
CA MET A 143 17.24 6.28 -5.03
C MET A 143 18.56 5.74 -4.44
N ARG A 144 18.49 4.67 -3.64
CA ARG A 144 19.69 3.89 -3.28
C ARG A 144 20.36 3.34 -4.54
N SER A 145 21.55 2.74 -4.40
CA SER A 145 22.18 2.12 -5.58
C SER A 145 21.27 1.04 -6.16
N LYS A 146 21.23 0.93 -7.49
CA LYS A 146 20.39 -0.06 -8.18
C LYS A 146 20.69 -1.49 -7.72
N SER A 147 21.96 -1.79 -7.45
CA SER A 147 22.39 -3.11 -6.95
C SER A 147 21.81 -3.42 -5.57
N GLU A 148 21.79 -2.46 -4.64
CA GLU A 148 21.19 -2.68 -3.32
C GLU A 148 19.68 -2.82 -3.44
N ILE A 149 19.01 -2.00 -4.24
CA ILE A 149 17.56 -2.13 -4.46
C ILE A 149 17.20 -3.51 -5.00
N LYS A 150 17.91 -4.00 -6.02
CA LYS A 150 17.66 -5.34 -6.58
C LYS A 150 17.80 -6.44 -5.53
N LYS A 151 18.85 -6.39 -4.69
CA LYS A 151 18.99 -7.32 -3.57
C LYS A 151 17.82 -7.24 -2.59
N HIS A 152 17.41 -6.04 -2.20
CA HIS A 152 16.27 -5.85 -1.28
C HIS A 152 14.98 -6.40 -1.89
N LEU A 153 14.73 -6.18 -3.18
CA LEU A 153 13.57 -6.77 -3.87
C LEU A 153 13.67 -8.30 -3.89
N GLU A 154 14.79 -8.87 -4.30
CA GLU A 154 15.00 -10.33 -4.32
C GLU A 154 14.80 -10.99 -2.95
N PHE A 155 15.34 -10.37 -1.90
CA PHE A 155 15.18 -10.89 -0.53
C PHE A 155 13.74 -10.75 -0.03
N PHE A 156 13.02 -9.70 -0.42
CA PHE A 156 11.59 -9.56 -0.12
C PHE A 156 10.80 -10.77 -0.65
N PHE A 157 10.99 -11.13 -1.92
CA PHE A 157 10.32 -12.29 -2.52
C PHE A 157 10.76 -13.62 -1.88
N LYS A 158 12.06 -13.79 -1.58
CA LYS A 158 12.54 -14.99 -0.85
C LYS A 158 11.92 -15.11 0.54
N LEU A 159 11.63 -14.01 1.23
CA LEU A 159 10.94 -14.04 2.53
C LEU A 159 9.46 -14.44 2.38
N MET A 160 8.79 -13.97 1.33
CA MET A 160 7.42 -14.40 1.01
C MET A 160 7.34 -15.92 0.77
N GLU A 161 8.32 -16.48 0.07
CA GLU A 161 8.41 -17.91 -0.22
C GLU A 161 8.48 -18.77 1.05
N GLN A 162 9.14 -18.29 2.11
CA GLN A 162 9.29 -19.04 3.37
C GLN A 162 7.96 -19.38 4.06
N TYR A 163 6.89 -18.62 3.76
CA TYR A 163 5.53 -18.85 4.27
C TYR A 163 4.52 -19.09 3.15
N HIS A 164 4.99 -19.44 1.94
CA HIS A 164 4.14 -19.68 0.79
C HIS A 164 3.15 -18.54 0.49
N LEU A 165 3.57 -17.29 0.71
CA LEU A 165 2.78 -16.12 0.32
C LEU A 165 2.88 -15.96 -1.20
N THR A 166 2.08 -16.74 -1.93
CA THR A 166 2.19 -16.90 -3.39
C THR A 166 1.59 -15.76 -4.21
N GLN A 167 0.90 -14.82 -3.55
CA GLN A 167 0.34 -13.65 -4.20
C GLN A 167 1.47 -12.65 -4.48
N PHE A 168 2.00 -12.70 -5.70
CA PHE A 168 3.03 -11.75 -6.13
C PHE A 168 2.50 -10.31 -6.06
N PRO A 169 3.14 -9.42 -5.28
CA PRO A 169 2.73 -8.03 -5.20
C PRO A 169 2.78 -7.36 -6.57
N VAL A 170 1.70 -6.68 -6.92
CA VAL A 170 1.61 -5.83 -8.13
C VAL A 170 1.63 -4.35 -7.76
N ALA A 171 1.67 -4.03 -6.47
CA ALA A 171 1.68 -2.68 -5.95
C ALA A 171 2.87 -2.45 -5.00
N PHE A 172 3.37 -1.22 -5.01
CA PHE A 172 4.44 -0.75 -4.14
C PHE A 172 3.98 0.47 -3.35
N ILE A 173 4.32 0.47 -2.07
CA ILE A 173 4.12 1.58 -1.16
C ILE A 173 5.51 2.00 -0.66
N PRO A 174 6.04 3.17 -1.04
CA PRO A 174 7.37 3.57 -0.62
C PRO A 174 7.44 3.73 0.90
N PRO A 175 8.42 3.10 1.58
CA PRO A 175 8.67 3.34 2.99
C PRO A 175 8.82 4.83 3.28
N ALA A 176 8.19 5.30 4.36
CA ALA A 176 8.16 6.71 4.74
C ALA A 176 7.60 7.68 3.68
N LEU A 177 7.03 7.15 2.60
CA LEU A 177 6.64 7.87 1.38
C LEU A 177 7.82 8.61 0.73
N LYS A 178 9.06 8.16 0.96
CA LYS A 178 10.25 8.66 0.27
C LYS A 178 10.37 7.95 -1.06
N HIS A 179 10.32 8.73 -2.14
CA HIS A 179 10.22 8.18 -3.48
C HIS A 179 10.72 9.15 -4.55
N SER A 180 10.96 8.65 -5.75
CA SER A 180 11.25 9.48 -6.91
C SER A 180 10.57 8.96 -8.16
N PHE A 181 10.27 9.85 -9.11
CA PHE A 181 9.72 9.48 -10.42
C PHE A 181 10.08 10.51 -11.50
N GLY A 182 9.92 10.14 -12.76
CA GLY A 182 10.13 10.98 -13.93
C GLY A 182 11.52 10.87 -14.56
N ASN A 183 12.32 9.87 -14.16
CA ASN A 183 13.70 9.67 -14.64
C ASN A 183 13.84 8.49 -15.63
N GLY A 184 12.73 8.01 -16.20
CA GLY A 184 12.72 7.09 -17.33
C GLY A 184 13.44 5.77 -17.06
N GLU A 185 14.24 5.29 -18.02
CA GLU A 185 14.96 4.00 -17.94
C GLU A 185 15.97 3.92 -16.78
N GLN A 186 16.40 5.07 -16.22
CA GLN A 186 17.25 5.09 -15.03
C GLN A 186 16.45 5.12 -13.72
N GLY A 187 15.12 5.19 -13.82
CA GLY A 187 14.20 5.35 -12.72
C GLY A 187 13.89 4.11 -11.92
N PHE A 188 13.29 4.36 -10.76
CA PHE A 188 12.87 3.31 -9.86
C PHE A 188 11.67 2.54 -10.44
N GLN A 189 10.84 3.20 -11.23
CA GLN A 189 9.66 2.65 -11.89
C GLN A 189 10.05 1.60 -12.92
N LYS A 190 11.17 1.81 -13.63
CA LYS A 190 11.75 0.79 -14.51
C LYS A 190 12.16 -0.46 -13.74
N LEU A 191 12.79 -0.29 -12.57
CA LEU A 191 13.13 -1.42 -11.70
C LEU A 191 11.87 -2.12 -11.19
N LEU A 192 10.86 -1.37 -10.74
CA LEU A 192 9.61 -1.93 -10.25
C LEU A 192 8.89 -2.77 -11.31
N SER A 193 8.81 -2.29 -12.57
CA SER A 193 8.15 -3.04 -13.64
C SER A 193 8.90 -4.32 -14.02
N GLU A 194 10.23 -4.37 -13.91
CA GLU A 194 11.03 -5.60 -14.06
C GLU A 194 10.63 -6.69 -13.03
N TYR A 195 10.11 -6.30 -11.87
CA TYR A 195 9.61 -7.22 -10.83
C TYR A 195 8.08 -7.36 -10.84
N GLY A 196 7.40 -6.94 -11.92
CA GLY A 196 5.95 -7.10 -12.08
C GLY A 196 5.08 -6.11 -11.31
N ILE A 197 5.69 -5.11 -10.66
CA ILE A 197 4.95 -4.04 -9.97
C ILE A 197 4.37 -3.08 -11.02
N ARG A 198 3.08 -2.81 -10.89
CA ARG A 198 2.28 -1.99 -11.83
C ARG A 198 1.70 -0.74 -11.18
N TYR A 199 1.55 -0.73 -9.86
CA TYR A 199 0.92 0.38 -9.13
C TYR A 199 1.83 0.90 -8.04
N VAL A 200 1.90 2.22 -7.88
CA VAL A 200 2.58 2.89 -6.78
C VAL A 200 1.61 3.87 -6.13
N THR A 201 1.47 3.79 -4.82
CA THR A 201 0.76 4.82 -4.06
C THR A 201 1.78 5.61 -3.25
N THR A 202 1.85 6.92 -3.46
CA THR A 202 2.84 7.78 -2.81
C THR A 202 2.31 9.19 -2.64
N ARG A 203 3.12 10.10 -2.12
CA ARG A 203 2.83 11.52 -2.01
C ARG A 203 3.72 12.29 -2.96
N PHE A 204 3.13 12.92 -3.97
CA PHE A 204 3.87 13.66 -5.00
C PHE A 204 4.61 14.85 -4.40
N ASP A 205 4.08 15.46 -3.35
CA ASP A 205 4.72 16.56 -2.62
C ASP A 205 5.91 16.12 -1.75
N LYS A 206 6.01 14.82 -1.45
CA LYS A 206 7.17 14.22 -0.75
C LYS A 206 8.17 13.58 -1.69
N ALA A 207 7.76 13.26 -2.92
CA ALA A 207 8.60 12.58 -3.89
C ALA A 207 9.50 13.56 -4.66
N ARG A 208 10.68 13.11 -5.04
CA ARG A 208 11.52 13.83 -6.00
C ARG A 208 10.98 13.63 -7.42
N GLN A 209 10.57 14.72 -8.06
CA GLN A 209 10.04 14.71 -9.42
C GLN A 209 11.12 15.17 -10.40
N PHE A 210 11.50 14.30 -11.33
CA PHE A 210 12.43 14.61 -12.42
C PHE A 210 11.70 15.10 -13.67
N SER A 211 10.40 14.80 -13.78
CA SER A 211 9.49 15.32 -14.78
C SER A 211 8.15 15.65 -14.12
N LYS A 212 7.38 16.55 -14.76
CA LYS A 212 6.06 16.92 -14.27
C LYS A 212 5.10 15.73 -14.43
N PRO A 213 4.28 15.40 -13.43
CA PRO A 213 3.25 14.38 -13.58
C PRO A 213 2.21 14.82 -14.62
N LEU A 214 1.60 13.86 -15.31
CA LEU A 214 0.54 14.12 -16.30
C LEU A 214 -0.66 14.85 -15.70
N HIS A 215 -0.97 14.55 -14.43
CA HIS A 215 -1.97 15.24 -13.63
C HIS A 215 -1.44 15.40 -12.19
N PRO A 216 -1.83 16.46 -11.43
CA PRO A 216 -1.36 16.66 -10.05
C PRO A 216 -1.59 15.47 -9.09
N LYS A 217 -2.47 14.53 -9.46
CA LYS A 217 -2.84 13.36 -8.64
C LYS A 217 -2.49 12.00 -9.24
N ILE A 218 -2.07 11.94 -10.51
CA ILE A 218 -1.77 10.66 -11.18
C ILE A 218 -0.78 10.86 -12.31
N THR A 219 0.11 9.89 -12.51
CA THR A 219 1.00 9.82 -13.66
C THR A 219 1.37 8.37 -13.94
N TRP A 220 2.04 8.08 -15.05
CA TRP A 220 2.65 6.79 -15.31
C TRP A 220 3.98 6.93 -16.01
N GLU A 221 4.89 6.01 -15.77
CA GLU A 221 6.15 5.88 -16.50
C GLU A 221 6.64 4.43 -16.44
N SER A 222 7.40 4.00 -17.46
CA SER A 222 8.02 2.67 -17.52
C SER A 222 7.06 1.50 -17.20
N GLY A 223 5.79 1.62 -17.59
CA GLY A 223 4.77 0.59 -17.36
C GLY A 223 4.24 0.52 -15.93
N VAL A 224 4.39 1.58 -15.12
CA VAL A 224 3.91 1.69 -13.75
C VAL A 224 3.03 2.94 -13.59
N LEU A 225 1.83 2.78 -13.02
CA LEU A 225 0.94 3.88 -12.62
C LEU A 225 1.30 4.36 -11.21
N LEU A 226 1.33 5.68 -11.03
CA LEU A 226 1.61 6.33 -9.74
C LEU A 226 0.44 7.22 -9.37
N LEU A 227 -0.09 7.04 -8.17
CA LEU A 227 -1.20 7.82 -7.64
C LEU A 227 -0.76 8.60 -6.39
N ASP A 228 -1.13 9.87 -6.34
CA ASP A 228 -0.98 10.71 -5.15
C ASP A 228 -2.06 10.34 -4.12
N ARG A 229 -1.65 9.66 -3.05
CA ARG A 229 -2.54 9.12 -2.02
C ARG A 229 -2.99 10.15 -0.98
N GLY A 230 -2.48 11.39 -1.05
CA GLY A 230 -2.69 12.40 -0.02
C GLY A 230 -2.00 12.07 1.31
N LYS A 231 -2.30 12.85 2.35
CA LYS A 231 -1.80 12.62 3.72
C LYS A 231 -2.72 11.63 4.44
N PRO A 232 -2.20 10.64 5.20
CA PRO A 232 -3.03 9.85 6.11
C PRO A 232 -3.58 10.76 7.22
N GLU A 233 -4.86 10.58 7.58
CA GLU A 233 -5.46 11.34 8.68
C GLU A 233 -4.93 10.84 10.04
N PRO A 234 -4.95 9.52 10.34
CA PRO A 234 -4.34 9.02 11.56
C PRO A 234 -2.83 8.85 11.39
N SER A 235 -2.10 9.18 12.45
CA SER A 235 -0.68 8.88 12.59
C SER A 235 -0.45 7.37 12.70
N TRP A 236 0.74 6.93 12.31
CA TRP A 236 1.08 5.50 12.24
C TRP A 236 1.02 4.76 13.59
N ASN A 237 1.15 5.49 14.70
CA ASN A 237 1.14 4.97 16.08
C ASN A 237 -0.19 5.19 16.82
N GLU A 238 -1.21 5.72 16.16
CA GLU A 238 -2.53 5.90 16.79
C GLU A 238 -3.32 4.59 16.74
N ILE A 239 -3.32 3.86 17.85
CA ILE A 239 -3.90 2.52 17.98
C ILE A 239 -5.42 2.60 18.06
N GLY A 240 -6.11 1.84 17.20
CA GLY A 240 -7.57 1.73 17.22
C GLY A 240 -8.27 3.07 17.08
N ARG A 241 -7.68 3.98 16.30
CA ARG A 241 -8.15 5.36 16.16
C ARG A 241 -9.56 5.40 15.55
N ASP A 242 -10.37 6.32 16.05
CA ASP A 242 -11.68 6.59 15.45
C ASP A 242 -11.55 6.98 13.97
N PRO A 243 -12.50 6.53 13.12
CA PRO A 243 -12.45 6.81 11.69
C PRO A 243 -12.51 8.30 11.36
N VAL A 244 -11.60 8.73 10.50
CA VAL A 244 -11.57 10.09 9.94
C VAL A 244 -11.06 10.03 8.50
N PHE A 245 -11.80 10.69 7.60
CA PHE A 245 -11.48 10.80 6.18
C PHE A 245 -12.37 11.85 5.51
N ALA A 246 -11.78 12.69 4.66
CA ALA A 246 -12.51 13.76 3.99
C ALA A 246 -13.30 13.31 2.74
N PHE A 247 -13.11 12.08 2.26
CA PHE A 247 -13.76 11.57 1.04
C PHE A 247 -13.46 12.43 -0.21
N ASP A 248 -12.28 13.04 -0.26
CA ASP A 248 -11.82 13.96 -1.32
C ASP A 248 -10.76 13.35 -2.25
N ARG A 249 -10.40 12.09 -2.03
CA ARG A 249 -9.31 11.38 -2.69
C ARG A 249 -9.61 9.88 -2.84
N PRO A 250 -8.95 9.19 -3.78
CA PRO A 250 -9.32 7.82 -4.11
C PRO A 250 -8.80 6.76 -3.13
N LEU A 251 -7.89 7.12 -2.22
CA LEU A 251 -7.30 6.20 -1.26
C LEU A 251 -7.55 6.66 0.17
N LEU A 252 -8.20 5.80 0.96
CA LEU A 252 -8.19 5.88 2.42
C LEU A 252 -6.93 5.19 2.91
N THR A 253 -6.05 5.97 3.54
CA THR A 253 -4.70 5.55 3.89
C THR A 253 -4.58 5.43 5.40
N LEU A 254 -4.33 4.20 5.85
CA LEU A 254 -4.24 3.80 7.24
C LEU A 254 -2.88 3.15 7.47
N HIS A 255 -2.55 2.92 8.74
CA HIS A 255 -1.43 2.10 9.17
C HIS A 255 -1.94 0.95 10.00
N TRP A 256 -1.10 -0.07 10.15
CA TRP A 256 -1.44 -1.30 10.86
C TRP A 256 -2.07 -1.07 12.24
N ALA A 257 -1.52 -0.14 13.04
CA ALA A 257 -2.06 0.19 14.35
C ALA A 257 -3.50 0.75 14.32
N ASN A 258 -3.87 1.48 13.26
CA ASN A 258 -5.12 2.25 13.22
C ASN A 258 -6.37 1.36 13.23
N ILE A 259 -6.25 0.13 12.73
CA ILE A 259 -7.35 -0.84 12.62
C ILE A 259 -7.33 -1.89 13.74
N LEU A 260 -6.40 -1.79 14.70
CA LEU A 260 -6.17 -2.79 15.73
C LEU A 260 -6.41 -2.23 17.13
N HIS A 261 -6.82 -3.11 18.04
CA HIS A 261 -7.02 -2.79 19.44
C HIS A 261 -5.93 -3.44 20.31
N GLN A 262 -5.61 -2.83 21.46
CA GLN A 262 -4.61 -3.37 22.42
C GLN A 262 -4.98 -4.78 22.91
N ASN A 263 -6.25 -5.02 23.22
CA ASN A 263 -6.81 -6.37 23.34
C ASN A 263 -7.26 -6.87 21.93
N PRO A 264 -6.65 -7.93 21.36
CA PRO A 264 -7.02 -8.49 20.06
C PRO A 264 -8.49 -8.90 19.93
N GLU A 265 -9.13 -9.36 21.02
CA GLU A 265 -10.54 -9.77 21.01
C GLU A 265 -11.49 -8.61 20.64
N LYS A 266 -11.02 -7.37 20.81
CA LYS A 266 -11.76 -6.15 20.48
C LYS A 266 -11.42 -5.60 19.10
N ASN A 267 -10.54 -6.24 18.32
CA ASN A 267 -10.20 -5.80 16.95
C ASN A 267 -11.46 -5.62 16.10
N LEU A 268 -12.42 -6.56 16.15
CA LEU A 268 -13.66 -6.45 15.38
C LEU A 268 -14.49 -5.22 15.71
N SER A 269 -14.45 -4.72 16.96
CA SER A 269 -15.14 -3.47 17.29
C SER A 269 -14.53 -2.27 16.55
N VAL A 270 -13.19 -2.24 16.42
CA VAL A 270 -12.49 -1.20 15.65
C VAL A 270 -12.83 -1.33 14.17
N ILE A 271 -12.83 -2.56 13.64
CA ILE A 271 -13.20 -2.82 12.24
C ILE A 271 -14.62 -2.37 11.95
N ASN A 272 -15.59 -2.70 12.79
CA ASN A 272 -16.99 -2.29 12.60
C ASN A 272 -17.13 -0.77 12.53
N ASN A 273 -16.42 -0.02 13.38
CA ASN A 273 -16.43 1.44 13.32
C ASN A 273 -15.92 1.97 11.98
N TRP A 274 -14.81 1.43 11.47
CA TRP A 274 -14.27 1.79 10.16
C TRP A 274 -15.22 1.43 9.01
N VAL A 275 -15.80 0.23 9.02
CA VAL A 275 -16.76 -0.23 8.00
C VAL A 275 -17.97 0.71 7.95
N ASP A 276 -18.59 0.97 9.09
CA ASP A 276 -19.74 1.86 9.20
C ASP A 276 -19.43 3.25 8.66
N PHE A 277 -18.28 3.80 9.04
CA PHE A 277 -17.84 5.12 8.60
C PHE A 277 -17.61 5.17 7.08
N ILE A 278 -16.90 4.19 6.53
CA ILE A 278 -16.60 4.11 5.09
C ILE A 278 -17.88 3.95 4.28
N GLN A 279 -18.78 3.05 4.67
CA GLN A 279 -20.04 2.81 3.95
C GLN A 279 -20.97 4.04 3.99
N LYS A 280 -21.13 4.67 5.18
CA LYS A 280 -21.95 5.88 5.34
C LYS A 280 -21.36 7.04 4.54
N GLY A 281 -20.05 7.26 4.64
CA GLY A 281 -19.37 8.32 3.91
C GLY A 281 -19.41 8.09 2.40
N ALA A 282 -19.15 6.87 1.92
CA ALA A 282 -19.23 6.57 0.50
C ALA A 282 -20.62 6.83 -0.08
N LYS A 283 -21.69 6.46 0.66
CA LYS A 283 -23.06 6.77 0.28
C LYS A 283 -23.34 8.28 0.24
N THR A 284 -22.97 9.01 1.29
CA THR A 284 -23.18 10.46 1.39
C THR A 284 -22.45 11.22 0.28
N HIS A 285 -21.22 10.82 -0.04
CA HIS A 285 -20.36 11.48 -1.02
C HIS A 285 -20.49 10.91 -2.44
N ARG A 286 -21.38 9.92 -2.67
CA ARG A 286 -21.58 9.24 -3.97
C ARG A 286 -20.28 8.66 -4.54
N ILE A 287 -19.52 8.02 -3.66
CA ILE A 287 -18.24 7.38 -3.97
C ILE A 287 -18.46 5.90 -4.30
N LEU A 288 -17.69 5.41 -5.27
CA LEU A 288 -17.66 4.00 -5.64
C LEU A 288 -16.60 3.27 -4.80
N LEU A 289 -17.00 2.32 -3.95
CA LEU A 289 -16.04 1.45 -3.28
C LEU A 289 -15.41 0.50 -4.32
N SER A 290 -14.10 0.58 -4.50
CA SER A 290 -13.37 -0.21 -5.48
C SER A 290 -12.91 -1.54 -4.90
N ARG A 291 -13.23 -2.63 -5.59
CA ARG A 291 -12.94 -4.01 -5.17
C ARG A 291 -11.45 -4.27 -4.98
N ASP A 292 -10.60 -3.70 -5.81
CA ASP A 292 -9.14 -3.90 -5.79
C ASP A 292 -8.42 -2.64 -6.29
N MET A 293 -7.08 -2.66 -6.17
CA MET A 293 -6.25 -1.51 -6.53
C MET A 293 -6.35 -1.17 -8.02
N GLN A 294 -6.41 -2.18 -8.89
CA GLN A 294 -6.54 -1.98 -10.33
C GLN A 294 -7.83 -1.25 -10.67
N SER A 295 -8.96 -1.72 -10.15
CA SER A 295 -10.27 -1.10 -10.32
C SER A 295 -10.30 0.34 -9.80
N CYS A 296 -9.66 0.60 -8.65
CA CYS A 296 -9.54 1.94 -8.10
C CYS A 296 -8.78 2.88 -9.05
N PHE A 297 -7.62 2.45 -9.54
CA PHE A 297 -6.80 3.27 -10.45
C PHE A 297 -7.52 3.52 -11.78
N THR A 298 -8.12 2.49 -12.38
CA THR A 298 -8.87 2.62 -13.64
C THR A 298 -10.06 3.56 -13.48
N GLN A 299 -10.87 3.41 -12.43
CA GLN A 299 -11.99 4.31 -12.15
C GLN A 299 -11.51 5.76 -11.91
N PHE A 300 -10.35 5.95 -11.27
CA PHE A 300 -9.83 7.28 -11.03
C PHE A 300 -9.32 7.94 -12.32
N LEU A 301 -8.71 7.18 -13.22
CA LEU A 301 -8.36 7.65 -14.56
C LEU A 301 -9.63 8.06 -15.33
N HIS A 302 -10.70 7.25 -15.27
CA HIS A 302 -11.98 7.63 -15.85
C HIS A 302 -12.51 8.95 -15.28
N LYS A 303 -12.46 9.11 -13.94
CA LYS A 303 -12.90 10.32 -13.24
C LYS A 303 -12.15 11.57 -13.69
N LEU A 304 -10.85 11.44 -13.98
CA LEU A 304 -9.99 12.56 -14.32
C LEU A 304 -9.98 12.91 -15.80
N PHE A 305 -10.06 11.90 -16.68
CA PHE A 305 -9.75 12.07 -18.10
C PHE A 305 -10.89 11.77 -19.07
N SER A 306 -11.98 11.15 -18.62
CA SER A 306 -13.13 10.93 -19.51
C SER A 306 -13.99 12.20 -19.59
N ILE A 307 -14.47 12.52 -20.78
CA ILE A 307 -15.27 13.72 -21.01
C ILE A 307 -16.71 13.30 -21.30
N ILE A 308 -17.65 13.74 -20.46
CA ILE A 308 -19.08 13.56 -20.70
C ILE A 308 -19.58 14.75 -21.51
N SER A 309 -20.28 14.49 -22.61
CA SER A 309 -20.97 15.53 -23.39
C SER A 309 -22.45 15.20 -23.56
N ASN A 310 -23.28 16.24 -23.63
CA ASN A 310 -24.69 16.15 -23.97
C ASN A 310 -24.93 16.97 -25.24
N ARG A 311 -25.44 16.34 -26.29
CA ARG A 311 -25.85 17.02 -27.53
C ARG A 311 -27.28 16.58 -27.85
N ASN A 312 -28.21 17.54 -27.88
CA ASN A 312 -29.62 17.30 -28.21
C ASN A 312 -30.30 16.20 -27.36
N GLY A 313 -29.91 16.06 -26.08
CA GLY A 313 -30.46 15.03 -25.18
C GLY A 313 -29.76 13.67 -25.27
N GLU A 314 -28.80 13.50 -26.19
CA GLU A 314 -27.95 12.32 -26.25
C GLU A 314 -26.66 12.54 -25.45
N TYR A 315 -26.35 11.59 -24.58
CA TYR A 315 -25.11 11.58 -23.80
C TYR A 315 -24.06 10.71 -24.47
N SER A 316 -22.82 11.22 -24.50
CA SER A 316 -21.65 10.45 -24.92
C SER A 316 -20.51 10.62 -23.93
N ILE A 317 -19.65 9.60 -23.84
CA ILE A 317 -18.46 9.59 -22.99
C ILE A 317 -17.24 9.36 -23.88
N ASP A 318 -16.35 10.36 -23.94
CA ASP A 318 -15.07 10.26 -24.62
C ASP A 318 -14.04 9.56 -23.72
N LEU A 319 -13.51 8.44 -24.21
CA LEU A 319 -12.51 7.59 -23.56
C LEU A 319 -11.17 7.55 -24.30
N THR A 320 -10.90 8.49 -25.22
CA THR A 320 -9.68 8.52 -26.04
C THR A 320 -8.39 8.59 -25.21
N TRP A 321 -8.47 9.04 -23.95
CA TRP A 321 -7.33 9.01 -23.03
C TRP A 321 -6.76 7.59 -22.84
N MET A 322 -7.59 6.55 -23.00
CA MET A 322 -7.19 5.16 -22.83
C MET A 322 -6.16 4.70 -23.86
N GLU A 323 -6.17 5.30 -25.05
CA GLU A 323 -5.16 5.03 -26.10
C GLU A 323 -3.75 5.45 -25.68
N LYS A 324 -3.65 6.35 -24.69
CA LYS A 324 -2.37 6.84 -24.13
C LYS A 324 -1.87 6.00 -22.96
N LEU A 325 -2.73 5.15 -22.39
CA LEU A 325 -2.36 4.30 -21.27
C LEU A 325 -1.64 3.04 -21.81
N PRO A 326 -0.46 2.67 -21.26
CA PRO A 326 0.17 1.40 -21.59
C PRO A 326 -0.82 0.23 -21.40
N GLN A 327 -0.93 -0.66 -22.39
CA GLN A 327 -1.92 -1.75 -22.38
C GLN A 327 -1.82 -2.64 -21.13
N ASN A 328 -0.62 -2.84 -20.59
CA ASN A 328 -0.38 -3.63 -19.38
C ASN A 328 -0.93 -2.99 -18.09
N LEU A 329 -1.33 -1.71 -18.14
CA LEU A 329 -1.90 -0.94 -17.03
C LEU A 329 -3.42 -0.78 -17.12
N ALA A 330 -4.02 -1.05 -18.29
CA ALA A 330 -5.46 -1.04 -18.44
C ALA A 330 -6.10 -2.22 -17.69
N GLY A 331 -7.20 -1.96 -16.98
CA GLY A 331 -8.08 -3.00 -16.48
C GLY A 331 -8.64 -3.84 -17.63
N CYS A 332 -8.67 -5.17 -17.50
CA CYS A 332 -9.36 -6.03 -18.46
C CYS A 332 -10.89 -5.97 -18.31
N SER A 333 -11.39 -5.40 -17.21
CA SER A 333 -12.81 -5.29 -16.90
C SER A 333 -13.29 -3.86 -17.14
N PHE A 334 -14.08 -3.69 -18.21
CA PHE A 334 -15.01 -2.57 -18.36
C PHE A 334 -16.38 -3.03 -17.87
N PHE A 335 -16.89 -2.33 -16.87
CA PHE A 335 -18.24 -2.41 -16.29
C PHE A 335 -18.69 -3.76 -15.72
#